data_AF-A0A7S0WBH0-F1
#
_entry.id   AF-A0A7S0WBH0-F1
#
_cell.length_a   1.000
_cell.length_b   1.000
_cell.length_c   1.000
_cell.angle_alpha   90.00
_cell.angle_beta   90.00
_cell.angle_gamma   90.00
#
_symmetry.space_group_name_H-M   'P 1'
#
loop_
_entity.id
_entity.type
_entity.pdbx_description
1 polymer ?
#
loop_
_entity_poly.entity_id
_entity_poly.type
_entity_poly.pdbx_seq_one_letter_code
_entity_poly.pdbx_strand_id
1 'polypeptide(L)'
;MAKKVLMCDAVDGVPEFQKEGTAFFPGSSLAGNGLLVSDGETWARQRRLSNPAFRKAAVETYAKCMVDVGAKIIARDWSRRGVRDVYADFNDATLEIVARALFGADVEGARA
;
A
#
# COMPACT_ATOMS: atom_id res chain seq x y z
N MET A 1 19.67 -5.92 32.53
CA MET A 1 19.65 -5.50 31.11
C MET A 1 18.50 -6.22 30.42
N ALA A 2 17.32 -5.60 30.32
CA ALA A 2 16.14 -6.24 29.76
C ALA A 2 16.15 -6.10 28.23
N LYS A 3 16.28 -7.22 27.50
CA LYS A 3 16.02 -7.26 26.05
C LYS A 3 14.55 -6.89 25.85
N LYS A 4 14.32 -5.85 25.05
CA LYS A 4 12.99 -5.41 24.64
C LYS A 4 12.45 -6.47 23.67
N VAL A 5 11.70 -7.44 24.20
CA VAL A 5 10.92 -8.39 23.41
C VAL A 5 9.89 -7.58 22.62
N LEU A 6 10.06 -7.54 21.30
CA LEU A 6 9.07 -6.97 20.39
C LEU A 6 7.90 -7.96 20.26
N MET A 7 6.70 -7.42 20.05
CA MET A 7 5.37 -8.08 20.13
C MET A 7 5.12 -9.28 19.19
N CYS A 8 6.16 -9.88 18.59
CA CYS A 8 6.05 -11.04 17.69
C CYS A 8 6.47 -12.38 18.31
N ASP A 9 6.89 -12.42 19.58
CA ASP A 9 7.44 -13.64 20.21
C ASP A 9 6.43 -14.78 20.50
N ALA A 10 5.19 -14.74 19.99
CA ALA A 10 4.27 -15.86 20.17
C ALA A 10 3.11 -15.88 19.16
N VAL A 11 3.41 -16.20 17.90
CA VAL A 11 2.43 -16.89 17.06
C VAL A 11 3.11 -18.21 16.67
N ASP A 12 2.53 -19.33 17.10
CA ASP A 12 2.91 -20.71 16.75
C ASP A 12 4.25 -21.29 17.27
N GLY A 13 4.86 -20.70 18.30
CA GLY A 13 6.06 -21.27 18.93
C GLY A 13 7.34 -21.16 18.10
N VAL A 14 7.30 -20.35 17.04
CA VAL A 14 8.47 -20.02 16.22
C VAL A 14 9.15 -18.77 16.82
N PRO A 15 10.47 -18.79 17.08
CA PRO A 15 11.17 -17.66 17.72
C PRO A 15 11.22 -16.40 16.86
N GLU A 16 10.85 -16.50 15.58
CA GLU A 16 10.75 -15.37 14.65
C GLU A 16 9.66 -15.68 13.62
N PHE A 17 8.68 -14.77 13.48
CA PHE A 17 7.62 -14.89 12.46
C PHE A 17 8.24 -14.86 11.06
N GLN A 18 8.05 -15.95 10.30
CA GLN A 18 8.40 -16.06 8.89
C GLN A 18 7.12 -15.95 8.06
N LYS A 19 7.15 -15.23 6.93
CA LYS A 19 5.98 -15.08 6.06
C LYS A 19 5.78 -16.34 5.22
N GLU A 20 5.17 -17.35 5.82
CA GLU A 20 4.75 -18.56 5.10
C GLU A 20 3.82 -18.16 3.92
N GLY A 21 4.19 -18.55 2.70
CA GLY A 21 3.36 -18.36 1.50
C GLY A 21 3.56 -17.05 0.72
N THR A 22 4.39 -16.10 1.16
CA THR A 22 4.69 -14.89 0.35
C THR A 22 5.49 -15.18 -0.93
N ALA A 23 6.08 -16.37 -1.01
CA ALA A 23 6.71 -16.92 -2.21
C ALA A 23 5.70 -17.30 -3.33
N PHE A 24 4.38 -17.26 -3.09
CA PHE A 24 3.37 -17.56 -4.12
C PHE A 24 2.89 -16.33 -4.91
N PHE A 25 3.49 -15.14 -4.72
CA PHE A 25 3.18 -14.01 -5.59
C PHE A 25 3.70 -14.28 -7.03
N PRO A 26 2.83 -14.33 -8.06
CA PRO A 26 3.27 -14.40 -9.46
C PRO A 26 3.99 -13.09 -9.80
N GLY A 27 5.30 -13.05 -9.56
CA GLY A 27 6.11 -11.82 -9.60
C GLY A 27 7.23 -11.76 -8.55
N SER A 28 7.42 -12.79 -7.72
CA SER A 28 8.54 -12.85 -6.76
C SER A 28 9.91 -12.64 -7.40
N SER A 29 10.11 -13.07 -8.66
CA SER A 29 11.31 -12.79 -9.44
C SER A 29 11.51 -11.30 -9.76
N LEU A 30 10.43 -10.53 -9.95
CA LEU A 30 10.47 -9.08 -10.14
C LEU A 30 10.69 -8.35 -8.81
N ALA A 31 10.17 -8.91 -7.71
CA ALA A 31 10.28 -8.31 -6.38
C ALA A 31 11.65 -8.54 -5.72
N GLY A 32 12.47 -9.47 -6.23
CA GLY A 32 13.79 -9.79 -5.69
C GLY A 32 13.74 -10.10 -4.18
N ASN A 33 14.67 -9.54 -3.41
CA ASN A 33 14.63 -9.58 -1.94
C ASN A 33 13.85 -8.37 -1.38
N GLY A 34 12.63 -8.11 -1.88
CA GLY A 34 11.81 -6.97 -1.46
C GLY A 34 11.16 -7.15 -0.09
N LEU A 35 10.57 -6.06 0.45
CA LEU A 35 9.94 -6.04 1.79
C LEU A 35 8.79 -7.05 1.94
N LEU A 36 8.09 -7.36 0.85
CA LEU A 36 6.96 -8.31 0.84
C LEU A 36 7.42 -9.76 0.98
N VAL A 37 8.63 -10.08 0.50
CA VAL A 37 9.13 -11.45 0.32
C VAL A 37 10.33 -11.78 1.22
N SER A 38 10.93 -10.76 1.86
CA SER A 38 12.01 -10.96 2.83
C SER A 38 11.45 -11.18 4.24
N ASP A 39 12.19 -11.92 5.06
CA ASP A 39 11.95 -12.12 6.49
C ASP A 39 13.18 -11.77 7.34
N GLY A 40 13.03 -11.89 8.66
CA GLY A 40 14.06 -11.65 9.67
C GLY A 40 14.80 -10.32 9.55
N GLU A 41 16.13 -10.35 9.70
CA GLU A 41 16.97 -9.14 9.70
C GLU A 41 16.87 -8.31 8.41
N THR A 42 16.77 -8.99 7.25
CA THR A 42 16.64 -8.33 5.95
C THR A 42 15.34 -7.53 5.88
N TRP A 43 14.23 -8.16 6.26
CA TRP A 43 12.95 -7.47 6.38
C TRP A 43 12.99 -6.33 7.38
N ALA A 44 13.55 -6.55 8.58
CA ALA A 44 13.60 -5.55 9.64
C ALA A 44 14.36 -4.30 9.20
N ARG A 45 15.49 -4.49 8.47
CA ARG A 45 16.27 -3.39 7.89
C ARG A 45 15.47 -2.62 6.84
N GLN A 46 14.84 -3.32 5.90
CA GLN A 46 14.03 -2.69 4.84
C GLN A 46 12.82 -1.96 5.42
N ARG A 47 12.09 -2.59 6.36
CA ARG A 47 10.94 -2.01 7.07
C ARG A 47 11.35 -0.70 7.75
N ARG A 48 12.50 -0.67 8.43
CA ARG A 48 13.02 0.53 9.08
C ARG A 48 13.29 1.66 8.07
N LEU A 49 13.83 1.33 6.90
CA LEU A 49 14.09 2.30 5.84
C LEU A 49 12.78 2.82 5.21
N SER A 50 11.77 1.98 5.04
CA SER A 50 10.47 2.38 4.46
C SER A 50 9.55 3.12 5.44
N ASN A 51 9.63 2.85 6.74
CA ASN A 51 8.73 3.40 7.76
C ASN A 51 8.51 4.93 7.72
N PRO A 52 9.50 5.79 7.41
CA PRO A 52 9.27 7.23 7.29
C PRO A 52 8.13 7.62 6.34
N ALA A 53 7.97 6.90 5.22
CA ALA A 53 6.91 7.13 4.24
C ALA A 53 5.51 6.78 4.75
N PHE A 54 5.40 6.09 5.89
CA PHE A 54 4.15 5.67 6.52
C PHE A 54 3.94 6.33 7.89
N ARG A 55 4.71 7.37 8.23
CA ARG A 55 4.47 8.17 9.44
C ARG A 55 3.22 9.03 9.28
N LYS A 56 2.62 9.42 10.40
CA LYS A 56 1.39 10.23 10.46
C LYS A 56 1.36 11.39 9.46
N ALA A 57 2.41 12.22 9.41
CA ALA A 57 2.46 13.37 8.50
C ALA A 57 2.42 12.97 7.01
N ALA A 58 3.04 11.85 6.63
CA ALA A 58 2.96 11.33 5.27
C ALA A 58 1.55 10.79 4.97
N VAL A 59 0.97 10.05 5.92
CA VAL A 59 -0.40 9.51 5.79
C VAL A 59 -1.44 10.64 5.67
N GLU A 60 -1.29 11.74 6.41
CA GLU A 60 -2.16 12.92 6.29
C GLU A 60 -2.11 13.53 4.88
N THR A 61 -0.94 13.52 4.23
CA THR A 61 -0.78 13.96 2.85
C THR A 61 -1.52 13.03 1.88
N TYR A 62 -1.37 11.72 2.04
CA TYR A 62 -2.07 10.74 1.19
C TYR A 62 -3.58 10.78 1.41
N ALA A 63 -4.04 10.96 2.65
CA ALA A 63 -5.45 11.08 2.99
C ALA A 63 -6.09 12.29 2.30
N LYS A 64 -5.38 13.43 2.24
CA LYS A 64 -5.84 14.59 1.46
C LYS A 64 -6.00 14.23 -0.02
N CYS A 65 -5.01 13.55 -0.61
CA CYS A 65 -5.10 13.08 -1.99
C CYS A 65 -6.32 12.17 -2.23
N MET A 66 -6.59 11.23 -1.32
CA MET A 66 -7.74 10.33 -1.40
C MET A 66 -9.07 11.10 -1.35
N VAL A 67 -9.17 12.10 -0.47
CA VAL A 67 -10.37 12.96 -0.37
C VAL A 67 -10.57 13.76 -1.65
N ASP A 68 -9.49 14.35 -2.20
CA ASP A 68 -9.57 15.14 -3.43
C ASP A 68 -10.05 14.29 -4.63
N VAL A 69 -9.51 13.06 -4.78
CA VAL A 69 -9.94 12.11 -5.82
C VAL A 69 -11.39 11.67 -5.62
N GLY A 70 -11.80 11.37 -4.39
CA GLY A 70 -13.18 11.03 -4.08
C GLY A 70 -14.16 12.16 -4.42
N ALA A 71 -13.81 13.41 -4.08
CA ALA A 71 -14.61 14.58 -4.41
C ALA A 71 -14.73 14.78 -5.93
N LYS A 72 -13.64 14.55 -6.69
CA LYS A 72 -13.62 14.61 -8.16
C LYS A 72 -14.59 13.60 -8.79
N ILE A 73 -14.59 12.35 -8.31
CA ILE A 73 -15.50 11.29 -8.79
C ILE A 73 -16.96 11.66 -8.51
N ILE A 74 -17.25 12.17 -7.31
CA ILE A 74 -18.59 12.62 -6.93
C ILE A 74 -19.08 13.74 -7.86
N ALA A 75 -18.23 14.74 -8.08
CA ALA A 75 -18.58 15.92 -8.86
C ALA A 75 -18.75 15.62 -10.35
N ARG A 76 -17.91 14.76 -10.93
CA ARG A 76 -17.91 14.47 -12.37
C ARG A 76 -18.85 13.31 -12.70
N ASP A 77 -18.52 12.14 -12.18
CA ASP A 77 -19.02 10.87 -12.69
C ASP A 77 -20.28 10.43 -11.96
N TRP A 78 -20.40 10.75 -10.67
CA TRP A 78 -21.49 10.30 -9.80
C TRP A 78 -22.56 11.36 -9.55
N SER A 79 -22.43 12.54 -10.19
CA SER A 79 -23.40 13.63 -10.11
C SER A 79 -24.78 13.26 -10.68
N ARG A 80 -24.84 12.24 -11.55
CA ARG A 80 -26.07 11.74 -12.18
C ARG A 80 -26.50 10.40 -11.60
N ARG A 81 -27.81 10.24 -11.40
CA ARG A 81 -28.43 8.97 -11.04
C ARG A 81 -28.33 7.99 -12.22
N GLY A 82 -28.02 6.73 -11.93
CA GLY A 82 -27.93 5.68 -12.93
C GLY A 82 -27.21 4.44 -12.39
N VAL A 83 -27.26 3.35 -13.17
CA VAL A 83 -26.44 2.15 -12.95
C VAL A 83 -25.02 2.45 -13.44
N ARG A 84 -24.02 2.04 -12.66
CA ARG A 84 -22.60 2.25 -12.98
C ARG A 84 -21.76 1.06 -12.56
N ASP A 85 -20.61 0.92 -13.20
CA ASP A 85 -19.57 -0.01 -12.78
C ASP A 85 -18.70 0.64 -11.70
N VAL A 86 -19.07 0.37 -10.45
CA VAL A 86 -18.38 0.90 -9.26
C VAL A 86 -16.97 0.32 -9.13
N TYR A 87 -16.74 -0.89 -9.64
CA TYR A 87 -15.43 -1.54 -9.58
C TYR A 87 -14.44 -0.82 -10.49
N ALA A 88 -14.86 -0.52 -11.71
CA ALA A 88 -14.05 0.25 -12.65
C ALA A 88 -13.72 1.65 -12.08
N ASP A 89 -14.73 2.38 -11.57
CA ASP A 89 -14.55 3.72 -11.01
C ASP A 89 -13.52 3.74 -9.86
N PHE A 90 -13.58 2.75 -8.95
CA PHE A 90 -12.60 2.66 -7.86
C PHE A 90 -11.21 2.20 -8.31
N ASN A 91 -11.09 1.42 -9.38
CA ASN A 91 -9.78 1.07 -9.93
C ASN A 91 -9.06 2.31 -10.48
N ASP A 92 -9.75 3.15 -11.25
CA ASP A 92 -9.20 4.41 -11.77
C ASP A 92 -8.82 5.35 -10.61
N ALA A 93 -9.71 5.47 -9.61
CA ALA A 93 -9.45 6.26 -8.41
C ALA A 93 -8.19 5.80 -7.68
N THR A 94 -8.05 4.49 -7.47
CA THR A 94 -6.91 3.90 -6.76
C THR A 94 -5.62 4.13 -7.53
N LEU A 95 -5.63 4.00 -8.86
CA LEU A 95 -4.46 4.25 -9.70
C LEU A 95 -4.02 5.71 -9.63
N GLU A 96 -4.97 6.66 -9.74
CA GLU A 96 -4.69 8.09 -9.59
C GLU A 96 -4.08 8.41 -8.21
N ILE A 97 -4.66 7.86 -7.13
CA ILE A 97 -4.15 8.03 -5.76
C ILE A 97 -2.73 7.49 -5.62
N VAL A 98 -2.47 6.27 -6.09
CA VAL A 98 -1.15 5.64 -5.99
C VAL A 98 -0.11 6.41 -6.80
N ALA A 99 -0.46 6.86 -8.01
CA ALA A 99 0.46 7.63 -8.84
C ALA A 99 0.82 8.98 -8.21
N ARG A 100 -0.18 9.71 -7.69
CA ARG A 100 0.04 10.97 -6.98
C ARG A 100 0.84 10.77 -5.69
N ALA A 101 0.54 9.73 -4.92
CA ALA A 101 1.21 9.46 -3.65
C ALA A 101 2.67 9.02 -3.82
N LEU A 102 2.97 8.21 -4.83
CA LEU A 102 4.32 7.66 -5.05
C LEU A 102 5.22 8.59 -5.86
N PHE A 103 4.67 9.28 -6.87
CA PHE A 103 5.47 10.02 -7.86
C PHE A 103 5.17 11.52 -7.90
N GLY A 104 4.13 11.99 -7.20
CA GLY A 104 3.69 13.38 -7.30
C GLY A 104 3.17 13.74 -8.70
N ALA A 105 2.79 12.75 -9.50
CA ALA A 105 2.35 12.92 -10.87
C ALA A 105 0.82 12.91 -10.96
N ASP A 106 0.27 13.84 -11.75
CA ASP A 106 -1.12 13.74 -12.21
C ASP A 106 -1.16 12.76 -13.39
N VAL A 107 -1.93 11.68 -13.24
CA VAL A 107 -2.11 10.67 -14.29
C VAL A 107 -3.48 10.86 -14.91
N GLU A 108 -3.50 11.30 -16.16
CA GLU A 108 -4.69 11.28 -17.01
C GLU A 108 -4.48 10.22 -18.10
N GLY A 109 -5.32 9.19 -18.09
CA GLY A 109 -5.28 8.10 -19.07
C GLY A 109 -6.67 7.53 -19.30
N ALA A 110 -6.94 7.11 -20.54
CA ALA A 110 -8.15 6.37 -20.88
C ALA A 110 -7.93 4.88 -20.62
N ARG A 111 -8.95 4.17 -20.15
CA ARG A 111 -8.93 2.70 -20.10
C ARG A 111 -8.67 2.17 -21.51
N ALA A 112 -7.74 1.22 -21.61
CA ALA A 112 -7.45 0.52 -22.87
C ALA A 112 -8.65 -0.34 -23.31
#